data_AF-A0A316R7L7-F1
#
_entry.id   AF-A0A316R7L7-F1
#
_cell.length_a   1.000
_cell.length_b   1.000
_cell.length_c   1.000
_cell.angle_alpha   90.00
_cell.angle_beta   90.00
_cell.angle_gamma   90.00
#
_symmetry.space_group_name_H-M   'P 1'
#
loop_
_entity.id
_entity.type
_entity.pdbx_description
1 polymer ?
#
loop_
_entity_poly.entity_id
_entity_poly.type
_entity_poly.pdbx_seq_one_letter_code
_entity_poly.pdbx_strand_id
1 'polypeptide(L)' 'MKHKILETKNQVKLQLYEAYLTRQAIPYKKRYTPMSGGYCLYVDKANLSRIDEKEALGDLYGSVEKSYFGITDCPNEKK' A
#
# COMPACT_ATOMS: atom_id res chain seq x y z
N MET A 1 10.74 -1.56 12.45
CA MET A 1 10.43 -0.17 12.01
C MET A 1 9.33 -0.29 10.97
N LYS A 2 8.24 0.50 11.07
CA LYS A 2 7.09 0.34 10.17
C LYS A 2 7.30 1.16 8.89
N HIS A 3 7.15 0.51 7.74
CA HIS A 3 7.31 1.09 6.40
C HIS A 3 5.94 1.30 5.75
N LYS A 4 5.76 2.45 5.09
CA LYS A 4 4.55 2.77 4.32
C LYS A 4 4.56 1.93 3.03
N ILE A 5 3.46 1.22 2.77
CA ILE A 5 3.30 0.37 1.57
C ILE A 5 2.16 0.81 0.66
N LEU A 6 1.21 1.57 1.20
CA LEU A 6 0.11 2.13 0.42
C LEU A 6 -0.26 3.49 1.00
N GLU A 7 -0.55 4.44 0.12
CA GLU A 7 -1.27 5.66 0.45
C GLU A 7 -2.37 5.84 -0.60
N THR A 8 -3.62 5.93 -0.17
CA THR A 8 -4.73 6.10 -1.11
C THR A 8 -5.94 6.77 -0.48
N LYS A 9 -6.64 7.57 -1.28
CA LYS A 9 -7.98 8.08 -0.97
C LYS A 9 -9.09 7.15 -1.48
N ASN A 10 -8.75 6.19 -2.34
CA ASN A 10 -9.70 5.25 -2.92
C ASN A 10 -9.99 4.12 -1.93
N GLN A 11 -11.24 4.07 -1.45
CA GLN A 11 -11.68 3.08 -0.47
C GLN A 11 -11.62 1.64 -1.00
N VAL A 12 -11.92 1.41 -2.28
CA VAL A 12 -11.87 0.07 -2.89
C VAL A 12 -10.43 -0.44 -2.91
N LYS A 13 -9.48 0.40 -3.35
CA LYS A 13 -8.05 0.06 -3.37
C LYS A 13 -7.52 -0.24 -1.97
N LEU A 14 -7.96 0.53 -0.98
CA LEU A 14 -7.62 0.29 0.43
C LEU A 14 -8.13 -1.06 0.92
N GLN A 15 -9.40 -1.40 0.65
CA GLN A 15 -10.00 -2.66 1.06
C GLN A 15 -9.33 -3.88 0.40
N LEU A 16 -8.96 -3.79 -0.87
CA LEU A 16 -8.24 -4.86 -1.57
C LEU A 16 -6.88 -5.14 -0.92
N TYR A 17 -6.12 -4.08 -0.63
CA TYR A 17 -4.85 -4.22 0.07
C TYR A 17 -5.01 -4.76 1.50
N GLU A 18 -6.02 -4.31 2.25
CA GLU A 18 -6.32 -4.84 3.59
C GLU A 18 -6.69 -6.33 3.55
N ALA A 19 -7.48 -6.75 2.54
CA ALA A 19 -7.85 -8.14 2.33
C ALA A 19 -6.63 -9.01 1.96
N TYR A 20 -5.78 -8.51 1.08
CA TYR A 20 -4.52 -9.17 0.70
C TYR A 20 -3.61 -9.40 1.91
N LEU A 21 -3.35 -8.36 2.70
CA LEU A 21 -2.51 -8.46 3.89
C LEU A 21 -3.09 -9.44 4.91
N THR A 22 -4.42 -9.46 5.04
CA THR A 22 -5.13 -10.40 5.92
C THR A 22 -4.98 -11.85 5.43
N ARG A 23 -5.16 -12.11 4.12
CA ARG A 23 -4.98 -13.44 3.51
C ARG A 23 -3.57 -13.99 3.70
N GLN A 24 -2.57 -13.12 3.60
CA GLN A 24 -1.16 -13.47 3.80
C GLN A 24 -0.74 -13.56 5.27
N ALA A 25 -1.67 -13.31 6.20
CA ALA A 25 -1.39 -13.17 7.63
C ALA A 25 -0.25 -12.17 7.91
N ILE A 26 -0.18 -11.08 7.13
CA ILE A 26 0.81 -10.01 7.31
C ILE A 26 0.21 -8.94 8.23
N PRO A 27 0.79 -8.70 9.42
CA PRO A 27 0.30 -7.66 10.32
C PRO A 27 0.58 -6.27 9.73
N TYR A 28 -0.45 -5.41 9.73
CA TYR A 28 -0.36 -4.05 9.23
C TYR A 28 -0.95 -3.02 10.21
N LYS A 29 -0.64 -1.74 9.98
CA LYS A 29 -1.21 -0.60 10.69
C LYS A 29 -1.81 0.36 9.67
N LYS A 30 -3.08 0.68 9.84
CA LYS A 30 -3.80 1.70 9.07
C LYS A 30 -3.77 3.04 9.81
N ARG A 31 -3.56 4.13 9.08
CA ARG A 31 -3.67 5.51 9.61
C ARG A 31 -4.36 6.39 8.59
N TYR A 32 -5.31 7.19 9.03
CA TYR A 32 -5.84 8.29 8.24
C TYR A 32 -4.84 9.44 8.25
N THR A 33 -4.60 10.03 7.08
CA THR A 33 -3.70 11.17 6.90
C THR A 33 -4.53 12.37 6.46
N PRO A 34 -4.79 13.33 7.37
CA PRO A 34 -5.64 14.48 7.06
C PRO A 34 -5.10 15.34 5.90
N MET A 35 -3.78 15.48 5.80
CA MET A 35 -3.14 16.27 4.74
C MET A 35 -3.42 15.72 3.33
N SER A 36 -3.42 14.39 3.17
CA SER A 36 -3.77 13.77 1.89
C SER A 36 -5.25 13.48 1.77
N GLY A 37 -6.03 13.53 2.87
CA GLY A 37 -7.44 13.12 2.87
C GLY A 37 -7.63 11.63 2.56
N GLY A 38 -6.61 10.81 2.83
CA GLY A 38 -6.59 9.38 2.51
C GLY A 38 -6.08 8.52 3.65
N TYR A 39 -5.97 7.22 3.40
CA TYR A 39 -5.42 6.25 4.33
C TYR A 39 -4.04 5.77 3.88
N CYS A 40 -3.16 5.58 4.86
CA CYS A 40 -1.87 4.94 4.69
C CYS A 40 -1.88 3.57 5.39
N LEU A 41 -1.32 2.56 4.72
CA LEU A 41 -1.03 1.26 5.30
C LEU A 41 0.47 1.13 5.54
N TYR A 42 0.82 0.59 6.71
CA TYR A 42 2.19 0.37 7.13
C TYR A 42 2.40 -1.07 7.60
N VAL A 43 3.52 -1.68 7.23
CA VAL A 43 3.93 -3.02 7.67
C VAL A 43 5.32 -2.97 8.29
N ASP A 44 5.72 -4.02 9.01
CA ASP A 44 7.13 -4.12 9.43
C ASP A 44 8.04 -4.46 8.25
N LYS A 45 9.28 -3.98 8.29
CA LYS A 45 10.32 -4.23 7.27
C LYS A 45 10.47 -5.71 6.92
N ALA A 46 10.35 -6.59 7.92
CA ALA A 46 10.47 -8.04 7.72
C ALA A 46 9.40 -8.63 6.78
N ASN A 47 8.27 -7.94 6.61
CA ASN A 47 7.18 -8.39 5.74
C ASN A 47 7.20 -7.73 4.35
N LEU A 48 8.09 -6.78 4.09
CA LEU A 48 8.16 -6.11 2.78
C LEU A 48 8.46 -7.08 1.65
N SER A 49 9.35 -8.06 1.88
CA SER A 49 9.68 -9.08 0.87
C SER A 49 8.54 -10.07 0.59
N ARG A 50 7.52 -10.10 1.45
CA ARG A 50 6.34 -10.96 1.30
C ARG A 50 5.21 -10.27 0.54
N ILE A 51 5.34 -8.97 0.28
CA ILE A 51 4.32 -8.19 -0.43
C ILE A 51 4.67 -8.20 -1.91
N ASP A 52 3.79 -8.80 -2.68
CA ASP A 52 3.70 -8.68 -4.12
C ASP A 52 2.59 -7.68 -4.47
N GLU A 53 2.97 -6.51 -4.98
CA GLU A 53 2.03 -5.43 -5.27
C GLU A 53 1.03 -5.79 -6.39
N LYS A 54 1.39 -6.71 -7.30
CA LYS A 54 0.50 -7.17 -8.38
C LYS A 54 -0.60 -8.06 -7.82
N GLU A 55 -0.26 -8.98 -6.95
CA GLU A 55 -1.23 -9.83 -6.25
C GLU A 55 -2.10 -9.00 -5.31
N ALA A 56 -1.52 -8.02 -4.61
CA ALA A 56 -2.23 -7.17 -3.66
C ALA A 56 -3.35 -6.33 -4.29
N LEU A 57 -3.15 -5.88 -5.52
CA LEU A 57 -4.14 -5.13 -6.26
C LEU A 57 -5.05 -6.03 -7.11
N GLY A 58 -4.66 -7.28 -7.32
CA GLY A 58 -5.32 -8.22 -8.21
C GLY A 58 -5.50 -7.66 -9.62
N ASP A 59 -6.13 -8.43 -10.49
CA ASP A 59 -6.46 -8.09 -11.88
C ASP A 59 -7.32 -6.81 -12.07
N LEU A 60 -7.63 -6.06 -11.00
CA LEU A 60 -8.36 -4.79 -11.07
C LEU A 60 -7.64 -3.73 -11.93
N TYR A 61 -6.32 -3.85 -12.08
CA TYR A 61 -5.48 -3.03 -12.97
C TYR A 61 -5.09 -3.75 -14.29
N GLY A 62 -5.69 -4.91 -14.60
CA GLY A 62 -5.56 -5.56 -15.91
C GLY A 62 -6.22 -4.78 -17.05
N SER A 63 -7.07 -3.79 -16.76
CA SER A 63 -7.77 -2.96 -17.76
C SER A 63 -7.69 -1.45 -17.54
N VAL A 64 -7.10 -0.95 -16.45
CA VAL A 64 -6.91 0.50 -16.24
C VAL A 64 -5.43 0.82 -16.35
N GLU A 65 -5.02 1.11 -17.58
CA GLU A 65 -3.80 1.77 -18.02
C GLU A 65 -2.64 1.90 -17.03
N LYS A 66 -1.53 1.27 -17.45
CA LYS A 66 -0.15 1.64 -17.13
C LYS A 66 0.06 3.16 -17.27
N SER A 67 -0.29 3.99 -16.29
CA SER A 67 0.10 5.41 -16.35
C SER A 67 0.17 6.19 -15.04
N TYR A 68 -0.27 5.66 -13.89
CA TYR A 68 -0.29 6.50 -12.68
C TYR A 68 0.06 5.77 -11.39
N PHE A 69 1.04 4.89 -11.45
CA PHE A 69 1.78 4.48 -10.26
C PHE A 69 3.23 4.90 -10.42
N GLY A 70 3.41 6.22 -10.42
CA GLY A 70 4.66 6.79 -9.96
C GLY A 70 4.87 6.29 -8.53
N ILE A 71 5.72 5.29 -8.41
CA ILE A 71 6.53 5.08 -7.21
C ILE A 71 7.34 6.37 -7.09
N THR A 72 6.74 7.42 -6.55
CA THR A 72 7.52 8.51 -6.00
C THR A 72 8.24 7.87 -4.84
N ASP A 73 9.51 7.55 -5.09
CA ASP A 73 10.54 7.37 -4.10
C ASP A 73 10.30 8.45 -3.04
N CYS A 74 9.65 8.06 -1.95
CA CYS A 74 9.47 8.94 -0.82
C CYS A 74 10.90 9.16 -0.34
N PRO A 75 11.48 10.37 -0.47
CA PRO A 75 12.88 10.55 -0.14
C PRO A 75 13.01 10.11 1.32
N ASN A 76 13.72 9.01 1.51
CA ASN A 76 14.06 8.52 2.81
C ASN A 76 14.88 9.65 3.44
N GLU A 77 14.27 10.41 4.36
CA GLU A 77 14.91 11.44 5.16
C GLU A 77 16.27 10.90 5.65
N LYS A 78 17.32 11.28 4.93
CA LYS A 78 18.70 11.13 5.34
C LYS A 78 19.10 12.49 5.87
N LYS A 79 19.02 12.56 7.20
CA LYS A 79 20.02 13.12 8.13
C LYS A 79 20.46 14.56 7.91
#